data_AF-A0A2J4P8K5-F1
#
_entry.id   AF-A0A2J4P8K5-F1
#
_cell.length_a   1.000
_cell.length_b   1.000
_cell.length_c   1.000
_cell.angle_alpha   90.00
_cell.angle_beta   90.00
_cell.angle_gamma   90.00
#
_symmetry.space_group_name_H-M   'P 1'
#
loop_
_entity.id
_entity.type
_entity.pdbx_description
1 polymer ?
#
loop_
_entity_poly.entity_id
_entity_poly.type
_entity_poly.pdbx_seq_one_letter_code
_entity_poly.pdbx_strand_id
1 'polypeptide(L)'
;LLETGKVTGVSASSLTVSADSLRKIYDNMDFFASRIVLRPQEISNHPEIIRRLGVIALNVGLEFDIYGHANSTHVAGVNLMNGIGGSGDFERNAWLSIFMAPSIAKDGKISTIVPMCSHVDHSEHSVKAIVTEQGIADLRGLSPLQRARAIIDNCAHPLYRDYLHRYLESAPGGHIHHDLAHAFDLHRNLLEHGSMLG
;
A
#
# COMPACT_ATOMS: atom_id res chain seq x y z
N LEU A 1 16.36 -5.79 15.20
CA LEU A 1 17.22 -5.60 14.00
C LEU A 1 18.53 -4.90 14.32
N LEU A 2 18.52 -3.77 15.03
CA LEU A 2 19.73 -3.08 15.51
C LEU A 2 20.66 -4.03 16.29
N GLU A 3 20.12 -4.76 17.27
CA GLU A 3 20.89 -5.69 18.11
C GLU A 3 21.50 -6.85 17.32
N THR A 4 20.84 -7.28 16.24
CA THR A 4 21.33 -8.36 15.36
C THR A 4 22.32 -7.86 14.31
N GLY A 5 22.65 -6.56 14.29
CA GLY A 5 23.52 -5.94 13.28
C GLY A 5 22.93 -5.82 11.87
N LYS A 6 21.70 -6.30 11.63
CA LYS A 6 21.01 -6.19 10.33
C LYS A 6 20.64 -4.74 9.95
N VAL A 7 20.52 -3.87 10.94
CA VAL A 7 20.32 -2.43 10.76
C VAL A 7 21.42 -1.73 11.55
N THR A 8 22.10 -0.76 10.93
CA THR A 8 23.24 -0.04 11.53
C THR A 8 22.83 1.24 12.25
N GLY A 9 21.71 1.84 11.85
CA GLY A 9 21.14 3.03 12.48
C GLY A 9 19.69 3.29 12.02
N VAL A 10 19.00 4.16 12.75
CA VAL A 10 17.60 4.54 12.52
C VAL A 10 17.47 6.06 12.60
N SER A 11 16.87 6.66 11.58
CA SER A 11 16.42 8.06 11.60
C SER A 11 14.90 8.07 11.52
N ALA A 12 14.22 8.71 12.48
CA ALA A 12 12.75 8.73 12.56
C ALA A 12 12.24 10.05 13.16
N SER A 13 10.92 10.27 13.14
CA SER A 13 10.31 11.38 13.88
C SER A 13 9.86 11.00 15.29
N SER A 14 9.64 9.71 15.56
CA SER A 14 9.14 9.21 16.83
C SER A 14 9.59 7.77 17.05
N LEU A 15 9.48 7.29 18.30
CA LEU A 15 9.68 5.89 18.67
C LEU A 15 8.37 5.33 19.23
N THR A 16 7.66 4.56 18.41
CA THR A 16 6.48 3.82 18.84
C THR A 16 6.87 2.37 19.08
N VAL A 17 7.14 2.04 20.35
CA VAL A 17 7.62 0.71 20.77
C VAL A 17 6.85 0.23 22.00
N SER A 18 6.88 -1.08 22.28
CA SER A 18 6.27 -1.63 23.49
C SER A 18 6.96 -1.11 24.76
N ALA A 19 6.26 -1.14 25.90
CA ALA A 19 6.81 -0.72 27.18
C ALA A 19 8.11 -1.45 27.54
N ASP A 20 8.20 -2.75 27.25
CA ASP A 20 9.41 -3.53 27.52
C ASP A 20 10.55 -3.18 26.57
N SER A 21 10.25 -2.88 25.31
CA SER A 21 11.25 -2.39 24.36
C SER A 21 11.79 -1.01 24.76
N LEU A 22 10.91 -0.13 25.24
CA LEU A 22 11.31 1.19 25.71
C LEU A 22 12.21 1.09 26.95
N ARG A 23 11.83 0.23 27.91
CA ARG A 23 12.64 -0.05 29.11
C ARG A 23 14.02 -0.56 28.71
N LYS A 24 14.08 -1.51 27.78
CA LYS A 24 15.32 -2.05 27.25
C LYS A 24 16.20 -0.99 26.57
N ILE A 25 15.60 -0.04 25.85
CA ILE A 25 16.33 1.08 25.25
C ILE A 25 16.95 1.96 26.34
N TYR A 26 16.19 2.27 27.40
CA TYR A 26 16.68 3.06 28.53
C TYR A 26 17.79 2.36 29.31
N ASP A 27 17.63 1.07 29.58
CA ASP A 27 18.62 0.27 30.31
C ASP A 27 19.93 0.07 29.52
N ASN A 28 19.91 0.28 28.19
CA ASN A 28 21.06 0.10 27.29
C ASN A 28 21.33 1.35 26.44
N MET A 29 21.19 2.54 27.04
CA MET A 29 21.23 3.82 26.31
C MET A 29 22.51 4.01 25.49
N ASP A 30 23.68 3.60 25.99
CA ASP A 30 24.96 3.74 25.26
C ASP A 30 24.94 3.03 23.90
N PHE A 31 24.25 1.88 23.82
CA PHE A 31 24.08 1.14 22.59
C PHE A 31 23.11 1.85 21.62
N PHE A 32 21.97 2.34 22.13
CA PHE A 32 20.90 2.86 21.27
C PHE A 32 21.08 4.34 20.89
N ALA A 33 21.60 5.18 21.78
CA ALA A 33 21.73 6.63 21.56
C ALA A 33 22.67 6.97 20.40
N SER A 34 23.70 6.17 20.18
CA SER A 34 24.62 6.33 19.03
C SER A 34 24.05 5.83 17.70
N ARG A 35 22.90 5.15 17.71
CA ARG A 35 22.30 4.48 16.54
C ARG A 35 20.92 5.00 16.17
N ILE A 36 20.28 5.77 17.04
CA ILE A 36 18.93 6.33 16.82
C ILE A 36 19.03 7.85 16.80
N VAL A 37 18.51 8.47 15.74
CA VAL A 37 18.33 9.92 15.65
C VAL A 37 16.87 10.24 15.42
N LEU A 38 16.33 11.12 16.27
CA LEU A 38 14.99 11.67 16.12
C LEU A 38 15.05 13.07 15.52
N ARG A 39 14.24 13.30 14.50
CA ARG A 39 14.20 14.57 13.75
C ARG A 39 12.76 15.06 13.66
N PRO A 40 12.51 16.36 13.46
CA PRO A 40 11.17 16.83 13.11
C PRO A 40 10.60 16.09 11.90
N GLN A 41 9.28 15.92 11.84
CA GLN A 41 8.62 15.27 10.70
C GLN A 41 8.95 15.98 9.37
N GLU A 42 9.10 17.31 9.39
CA GLU A 42 9.49 18.09 8.22
C GLU A 42 10.84 17.65 7.63
N ILE A 43 11.77 17.18 8.47
CA ILE A 43 13.09 16.70 8.04
C ILE A 43 13.05 15.21 7.71
N SER A 44 12.43 14.40 8.57
CA SER A 44 12.37 12.95 8.36
C SER A 44 11.54 12.56 7.14
N ASN A 45 10.55 13.36 6.77
CA ASN A 45 9.70 13.17 5.60
C ASN A 45 10.04 14.13 4.45
N HIS A 46 11.14 14.88 4.51
CA HIS A 46 11.41 15.90 3.50
C HIS A 46 11.60 15.27 2.09
N PRO A 47 10.83 15.66 1.07
CA PRO A 47 10.92 15.08 -0.28
C PRO A 47 12.33 15.08 -0.87
N GLU A 48 13.04 16.18 -0.69
CA GLU A 48 14.43 16.36 -1.13
C GLU A 48 15.36 15.30 -0.50
N ILE A 49 15.24 15.06 0.81
CA ILE A 49 16.10 14.12 1.53
C ILE A 49 15.76 12.68 1.15
N ILE A 50 14.47 12.35 1.09
CA ILE A 50 13.98 11.02 0.67
C ILE A 50 14.56 10.66 -0.70
N ARG A 51 14.45 11.59 -1.66
CA ARG A 51 14.96 11.39 -3.02
C ARG A 51 16.48 11.36 -3.08
N ARG A 52 17.17 12.26 -2.39
CA ARG A 52 18.64 12.34 -2.35
C ARG A 52 19.26 11.06 -1.81
N LEU A 53 18.65 10.47 -0.78
CA LEU A 53 19.13 9.24 -0.16
C LEU A 53 18.70 7.96 -0.90
N GLY A 54 17.81 8.07 -1.89
CA GLY A 54 17.31 6.91 -2.63
C GLY A 54 16.54 5.93 -1.75
N VAL A 55 15.67 6.44 -0.87
CA VAL A 55 14.92 5.62 0.09
C VAL A 55 14.07 4.57 -0.63
N ILE A 56 13.98 3.37 -0.06
CA ILE A 56 12.98 2.36 -0.42
C ILE A 56 11.80 2.54 0.54
N ALA A 57 10.64 2.93 0.00
CA ALA A 57 9.43 3.12 0.77
C ALA A 57 8.63 1.82 0.83
N LEU A 58 8.25 1.42 2.04
CA LEU A 58 7.36 0.28 2.30
C LEU A 58 6.14 0.82 3.06
N ASN A 59 4.97 0.79 2.44
CA ASN A 59 3.72 1.30 3.03
C ASN A 59 2.61 0.26 2.98
N VAL A 60 1.67 0.35 3.91
CA VAL A 60 0.48 -0.50 3.94
C VAL A 60 -0.69 0.23 3.31
N GLY A 61 -1.41 -0.45 2.41
CA GLY A 61 -2.65 0.05 1.81
C GLY A 61 -3.89 -0.66 2.39
N LEU A 62 -5.05 -0.02 2.27
CA LEU A 62 -6.36 -0.62 2.52
C LEU A 62 -6.84 -1.42 1.31
N GLU A 63 -6.70 -0.85 0.12
CA GLU A 63 -7.05 -1.46 -1.16
C GLU A 63 -6.20 -0.86 -2.29
N PHE A 64 -6.04 -1.65 -3.36
CA PHE A 64 -5.38 -1.25 -4.59
C PHE A 64 -6.28 -1.59 -5.75
N ASP A 65 -6.32 -0.73 -6.76
CA ASP A 65 -7.00 -1.10 -8.00
C ASP A 65 -6.07 -1.82 -8.97
N ILE A 66 -6.68 -2.46 -9.96
CA ILE A 66 -5.96 -3.17 -11.01
C ILE A 66 -5.06 -2.25 -11.84
N TYR A 67 -5.20 -0.92 -11.76
CA TYR A 67 -4.30 0.01 -12.44
C TYR A 67 -3.13 0.47 -11.56
N GLY A 68 -3.12 0.09 -10.29
CA GLY A 68 -2.07 0.39 -9.34
C GLY A 68 -2.23 1.73 -8.65
N HIS A 69 -3.46 2.26 -8.54
CA HIS A 69 -3.76 3.27 -7.53
C HIS A 69 -3.86 2.60 -6.16
N ALA A 70 -3.59 3.38 -5.10
CA ALA A 70 -3.69 2.91 -3.73
C ALA A 70 -4.60 3.81 -2.88
N ASN A 71 -5.43 3.15 -2.09
CA ASN A 71 -6.19 3.72 -0.99
C ASN A 71 -5.54 3.28 0.32
N SER A 72 -5.30 4.22 1.21
CA SER A 72 -4.69 4.02 2.53
C SER A 72 -5.54 4.60 3.67
N THR A 73 -6.66 5.27 3.35
CA THR A 73 -7.38 6.13 4.29
C THR A 73 -8.85 5.80 4.45
N HIS A 74 -9.61 5.54 3.38
CA HIS A 74 -11.07 5.50 3.44
C HIS A 74 -11.63 4.11 3.13
N VAL A 75 -12.33 3.50 4.08
CA VAL A 75 -13.11 2.29 3.82
C VAL A 75 -14.39 2.65 3.07
N ALA A 76 -14.58 2.00 1.92
CA ALA A 76 -15.69 2.25 0.99
C ALA A 76 -15.84 3.74 0.62
N GLY A 77 -14.72 4.44 0.47
CA GLY A 77 -14.66 5.84 0.02
C GLY A 77 -15.11 6.90 1.04
N VAL A 78 -15.65 6.50 2.19
CA VAL A 78 -16.30 7.44 3.12
C VAL A 78 -15.77 7.37 4.56
N ASN A 79 -15.44 6.19 5.07
CA ASN A 79 -15.07 6.03 6.47
C ASN A 79 -13.56 6.15 6.65
N LEU A 80 -13.11 7.27 7.20
CA LEU A 80 -11.71 7.50 7.53
C LEU A 80 -11.22 6.48 8.58
N MET A 81 -10.07 5.86 8.32
CA MET A 81 -9.37 4.98 9.26
C MET A 81 -8.44 5.78 10.19
N ASN A 82 -7.36 6.33 9.63
CA ASN A 82 -6.37 7.11 10.39
C ASN A 82 -6.07 8.45 9.68
N GLY A 83 -5.65 8.37 8.42
CA GLY A 83 -5.18 9.50 7.61
C GLY A 83 -3.99 9.10 6.76
N ILE A 84 -3.68 9.90 5.73
CA ILE A 84 -2.62 9.59 4.75
C ILE A 84 -1.23 9.54 5.42
N GLY A 85 -1.03 10.33 6.48
CA GLY A 85 0.24 10.41 7.19
C GLY A 85 1.38 10.81 6.25
N GLY A 86 2.52 10.14 6.38
CA GLY A 86 3.70 10.38 5.54
C GLY A 86 3.76 9.53 4.27
N SER A 87 2.76 8.67 3.98
CA SER A 87 2.84 7.75 2.85
C SER A 87 3.04 8.52 1.53
N GLY A 88 2.38 9.66 1.36
CA GLY A 88 2.53 10.51 0.17
C GLY A 88 3.95 11.07 -0.01
N ASP A 89 4.59 11.48 1.10
CA ASP A 89 5.96 12.02 1.10
C ASP A 89 6.95 10.98 0.57
N PHE A 90 6.83 9.75 1.07
CA PHE A 90 7.72 8.65 0.71
C PHE A 90 7.37 8.04 -0.64
N GLU A 91 6.11 7.67 -0.90
CA GLU A 91 5.69 7.01 -2.14
C GLU A 91 6.02 7.80 -3.41
N ARG A 92 5.92 9.13 -3.34
CA ARG A 92 6.21 10.00 -4.49
C ARG A 92 7.72 10.18 -4.74
N ASN A 93 8.54 10.17 -3.68
CA ASN A 93 9.94 10.61 -3.75
C ASN A 93 10.97 9.50 -3.55
N ALA A 94 10.54 8.32 -3.12
CA ALA A 94 11.37 7.15 -2.95
C ALA A 94 11.96 6.66 -4.29
N TRP A 95 13.11 6.00 -4.22
CA TRP A 95 13.71 5.31 -5.35
C TRP A 95 12.85 4.12 -5.79
N LEU A 96 12.32 3.39 -4.82
CA LEU A 96 11.38 2.29 -5.01
C LEU A 96 10.28 2.41 -3.96
N SER A 97 9.04 2.47 -4.42
CA SER A 97 7.87 2.57 -3.56
C SER A 97 7.02 1.30 -3.68
N ILE A 98 6.76 0.69 -2.53
CA ILE A 98 6.16 -0.62 -2.41
C ILE A 98 4.98 -0.50 -1.47
N PHE A 99 3.81 -0.81 -2.01
CA PHE A 99 2.63 -1.03 -1.21
C PHE A 99 2.45 -2.49 -0.88
N MET A 100 2.00 -2.77 0.34
CA MET A 100 1.74 -4.12 0.79
C MET A 100 0.45 -4.24 1.59
N ALA A 101 -0.24 -5.36 1.44
CA ALA A 101 -1.41 -5.71 2.24
C ALA A 101 -1.72 -7.21 2.07
N PRO A 102 -2.45 -7.83 3.00
CA PRO A 102 -3.12 -9.10 2.70
C PRO A 102 -4.01 -8.96 1.46
N SER A 103 -4.15 -10.00 0.64
CA SER A 103 -4.99 -9.92 -0.57
C SER A 103 -6.50 -9.93 -0.27
N ILE A 104 -6.88 -10.35 0.95
CA ILE A 104 -8.25 -10.35 1.48
C ILE A 104 -8.29 -9.92 2.94
N ALA A 105 -9.47 -9.46 3.36
CA ALA A 105 -9.81 -9.17 4.75
C ALA A 105 -11.17 -9.77 5.14
N LYS A 106 -11.46 -9.78 6.45
CA LYS A 106 -12.75 -10.25 7.03
C LYS A 106 -13.15 -11.65 6.55
N ASP A 107 -12.24 -12.60 6.72
CA ASP A 107 -12.44 -14.01 6.36
C ASP A 107 -12.81 -14.22 4.87
N GLY A 108 -12.19 -13.43 3.99
CA GLY A 108 -12.39 -13.52 2.54
C GLY A 108 -13.61 -12.76 2.02
N LYS A 109 -14.33 -12.01 2.86
CA LYS A 109 -15.47 -11.18 2.45
C LYS A 109 -15.07 -9.90 1.71
N ILE A 110 -13.84 -9.45 1.90
CA ILE A 110 -13.31 -8.22 1.32
C ILE A 110 -12.05 -8.57 0.53
N SER A 111 -12.00 -8.16 -0.74
CA SER A 111 -10.78 -8.14 -1.54
C SER A 111 -10.02 -6.84 -1.32
N THR A 112 -8.70 -6.93 -1.25
CA THR A 112 -7.82 -5.77 -1.27
C THR A 112 -7.47 -5.35 -2.70
N ILE A 113 -7.64 -6.23 -3.70
CA ILE A 113 -7.53 -5.87 -5.12
C ILE A 113 -8.92 -5.65 -5.70
N VAL A 114 -9.18 -4.47 -6.23
CA VAL A 114 -10.51 -4.04 -6.72
C VAL A 114 -10.44 -3.49 -8.15
N PRO A 115 -11.56 -3.41 -8.90
CA PRO A 115 -11.57 -2.77 -10.20
C PRO A 115 -11.16 -1.29 -10.18
N MET A 116 -11.66 -0.53 -9.20
CA MET A 116 -11.33 0.86 -8.94
C MET A 116 -11.27 1.10 -7.43
N CYS A 117 -10.28 1.86 -6.97
CA CYS A 117 -10.22 2.26 -5.57
C CYS A 117 -11.41 3.19 -5.27
N SER A 118 -12.08 2.96 -4.15
CA SER A 118 -13.17 3.83 -3.66
C SER A 118 -12.67 5.20 -3.20
N HIS A 119 -11.37 5.32 -2.92
CA HIS A 119 -10.66 6.57 -2.67
C HIS A 119 -9.20 6.43 -3.14
N VAL A 120 -8.61 7.48 -3.71
CA VAL A 120 -7.23 7.44 -4.23
C VAL A 120 -6.35 8.39 -3.43
N ASP A 121 -5.46 7.83 -2.59
CA ASP A 121 -4.40 8.60 -1.93
C ASP A 121 -3.14 8.66 -2.80
N HIS A 122 -2.85 7.57 -3.52
CA HIS A 122 -1.67 7.45 -4.38
C HIS A 122 -2.06 7.02 -5.77
N SER A 123 -1.63 7.81 -6.76
CA SER A 123 -1.86 7.46 -8.15
C SER A 123 -0.92 6.35 -8.62
N GLU A 124 -1.32 5.72 -9.71
CA GLU A 124 -0.53 4.76 -10.47
C GLU A 124 0.89 5.26 -10.82
N HIS A 125 1.10 6.57 -10.93
CA HIS A 125 2.42 7.15 -11.16
C HIS A 125 3.38 7.06 -9.97
N SER A 126 2.85 6.98 -8.75
CA SER A 126 3.65 6.86 -7.52
C SER A 126 3.96 5.41 -7.19
N VAL A 127 2.99 4.51 -7.32
CA VAL A 127 3.13 3.11 -6.90
C VAL A 127 4.00 2.31 -7.87
N LYS A 128 5.14 1.78 -7.41
CA LYS A 128 6.04 0.98 -8.26
C LYS A 128 5.88 -0.52 -8.11
N ALA A 129 5.50 -1.00 -6.93
CA ALA A 129 5.18 -2.42 -6.73
C ALA A 129 4.06 -2.60 -5.71
N ILE A 130 3.31 -3.68 -5.88
CA ILE A 130 2.30 -4.15 -4.92
C ILE A 130 2.69 -5.55 -4.46
N VAL A 131 2.55 -5.82 -3.17
CA VAL A 131 2.88 -7.10 -2.55
C VAL A 131 1.70 -7.58 -1.71
N THR A 132 1.31 -8.83 -1.94
CA THR A 132 0.38 -9.56 -1.06
C THR A 132 0.97 -10.92 -0.71
N GLU A 133 0.30 -11.71 0.12
CA GLU A 133 0.71 -13.10 0.37
C GLU A 133 0.59 -13.99 -0.87
N GLN A 134 -0.04 -13.53 -1.95
CA GLN A 134 -0.15 -14.24 -3.23
C GLN A 134 1.10 -14.07 -4.10
N GLY A 135 1.86 -12.99 -3.92
CA GLY A 135 3.00 -12.65 -4.76
C GLY A 135 3.25 -11.15 -4.89
N ILE A 136 4.05 -10.79 -5.90
CA ILE A 136 4.54 -9.44 -6.14
C ILE A 136 4.20 -9.03 -7.57
N ALA A 137 3.59 -7.84 -7.73
CA ALA A 137 3.42 -7.18 -9.01
C ALA A 137 4.39 -6.00 -9.13
N ASP A 138 5.43 -6.13 -9.97
CA ASP A 138 6.33 -5.03 -10.34
C ASP A 138 5.70 -4.23 -11.48
N LEU A 139 5.41 -2.95 -11.25
CA LEU A 139 4.64 -2.09 -12.15
C LEU A 139 5.52 -1.17 -12.99
N ARG A 140 6.84 -1.21 -12.78
CA ARG A 140 7.77 -0.29 -13.45
C ARG A 140 7.81 -0.57 -14.96
N GLY A 141 7.61 0.48 -15.75
CA GLY A 141 7.63 0.39 -17.22
C GLY A 141 6.41 -0.29 -17.84
N LEU A 142 5.40 -0.65 -17.05
CA LEU A 142 4.19 -1.30 -17.55
C LEU A 142 3.12 -0.26 -17.93
N SER A 143 2.44 -0.50 -19.05
CA SER A 143 1.20 0.19 -19.43
C SER A 143 0.03 -0.21 -18.52
N PRO A 144 -1.09 0.54 -18.47
CA PRO A 144 -2.21 0.22 -17.59
C PRO A 144 -2.74 -1.22 -17.74
N LEU A 145 -2.86 -1.72 -18.97
CA LEU A 145 -3.33 -3.10 -19.19
C LEU A 145 -2.32 -4.16 -18.72
N GLN A 146 -1.02 -3.88 -18.87
CA GLN A 146 0.03 -4.76 -18.35
C GLN A 146 0.04 -4.75 -16.82
N ARG A 147 -0.21 -3.59 -16.19
CA ARG A 147 -0.37 -3.47 -14.73
C ARG A 147 -1.56 -4.26 -14.23
N ALA A 148 -2.71 -4.13 -14.90
CA ALA A 148 -3.92 -4.88 -14.57
C ALA A 148 -3.67 -6.38 -14.53
N ARG A 149 -3.09 -6.93 -15.60
CA ARG A 149 -2.72 -8.36 -15.63
C ARG A 149 -1.73 -8.71 -14.53
N ALA A 150 -0.64 -7.95 -14.38
CA ALA A 150 0.37 -8.22 -13.35
C ALA A 150 -0.22 -8.21 -11.93
N ILE A 151 -1.10 -7.26 -11.60
CA ILE A 151 -1.73 -7.13 -10.29
C ILE A 151 -2.74 -8.27 -10.06
N ILE A 152 -3.60 -8.56 -11.04
CA ILE A 152 -4.58 -9.64 -10.92
C ILE A 152 -3.87 -11.00 -10.74
N ASP A 153 -2.88 -11.29 -11.60
CA ASP A 153 -2.22 -12.60 -11.64
C ASP A 153 -1.35 -12.84 -10.40
N ASN A 154 -0.67 -11.82 -9.89
CA ASN A 154 0.35 -11.98 -8.84
C ASN A 154 -0.12 -11.52 -7.45
N CYS A 155 -1.12 -10.64 -7.34
CA CYS A 155 -1.48 -10.03 -6.06
C CYS A 155 -2.92 -10.31 -5.63
N ALA A 156 -3.86 -10.50 -6.56
CA ALA A 156 -5.24 -10.78 -6.19
C ALA A 156 -5.39 -12.19 -5.60
N HIS A 157 -6.29 -12.33 -4.63
CA HIS A 157 -6.63 -13.62 -4.05
C HIS A 157 -7.35 -14.51 -5.07
N PRO A 158 -7.14 -15.85 -5.07
CA PRO A 158 -7.83 -16.77 -5.98
C PRO A 158 -9.36 -16.63 -6.01
N LEU A 159 -9.99 -16.29 -4.88
CA LEU A 159 -11.44 -16.04 -4.80
C LEU A 159 -11.93 -14.91 -5.71
N TYR A 160 -11.08 -13.91 -5.99
CA TYR A 160 -11.45 -12.69 -6.70
C TYR A 160 -10.84 -12.58 -8.10
N ARG A 161 -9.83 -13.39 -8.46
CA ARG A 161 -9.16 -13.33 -9.76
C ARG A 161 -10.13 -13.46 -10.94
N ASP A 162 -11.02 -14.45 -10.90
CA ASP A 162 -12.00 -14.69 -11.97
C ASP A 162 -12.98 -13.52 -12.13
N TYR A 163 -13.33 -12.83 -11.04
CA TYR A 163 -14.15 -11.62 -11.12
C TYR A 163 -13.36 -10.48 -11.80
N LEU A 164 -12.11 -10.26 -11.39
CA LEU A 164 -11.28 -9.17 -11.90
C LEU A 164 -10.90 -9.36 -13.37
N HIS A 165 -10.61 -10.59 -13.80
CA HIS A 165 -10.39 -10.90 -15.23
C HIS A 165 -11.65 -10.62 -16.05
N ARG A 166 -12.82 -11.08 -15.61
CA ARG A 166 -14.09 -10.81 -16.30
C ARG A 166 -14.38 -9.32 -16.39
N TYR A 167 -14.16 -8.55 -15.31
CA TYR A 167 -14.28 -7.09 -15.34
C TYR A 167 -13.38 -6.47 -16.41
N LEU A 168 -12.10 -6.87 -16.44
CA LEU A 168 -11.12 -6.34 -17.40
C LEU A 168 -11.45 -6.69 -18.85
N GLU A 169 -11.99 -7.88 -19.09
CA GLU A 169 -12.40 -8.37 -20.42
C GLU A 169 -13.68 -7.72 -20.93
N SER A 170 -14.66 -7.47 -20.05
CA SER A 170 -15.94 -6.87 -20.42
C SER A 170 -15.90 -5.35 -20.49
N ALA A 171 -14.95 -4.71 -19.81
CA ALA A 171 -14.87 -3.26 -19.77
C ALA A 171 -14.57 -2.67 -21.16
N PRO A 172 -15.13 -1.48 -21.48
CA PRO A 172 -14.83 -0.75 -22.71
C PRO A 172 -13.33 -0.58 -22.93
N GLY A 173 -12.87 -0.79 -24.16
CA GLY A 173 -11.46 -0.66 -24.53
C GLY A 173 -10.96 0.79 -24.52
N GLY A 174 -9.63 0.96 -24.51
CA GLY A 174 -8.97 2.26 -24.49
C GLY A 174 -7.56 2.16 -23.90
N HIS A 175 -6.99 3.29 -23.48
CA HIS A 175 -5.73 3.25 -22.72
C HIS A 175 -5.90 2.52 -21.37
N ILE A 176 -7.10 2.66 -20.78
CA ILE A 176 -7.54 2.02 -19.54
C ILE A 176 -8.89 1.35 -19.85
N HIS A 177 -9.06 0.10 -19.39
CA HIS A 177 -10.29 -0.66 -19.59
C HIS A 177 -11.22 -0.50 -18.39
N HIS A 178 -12.13 0.47 -18.47
CA HIS A 178 -12.95 0.84 -17.31
C HIS A 178 -14.43 0.88 -17.64
N ASP A 179 -15.22 0.15 -16.85
CA ASP A 179 -16.66 0.17 -16.91
C ASP A 179 -17.22 1.02 -15.76
N LEU A 180 -17.67 2.24 -16.09
CA LEU A 180 -18.20 3.19 -15.11
C LEU A 180 -19.48 2.71 -14.42
N ALA A 181 -20.25 1.83 -15.06
CA ALA A 181 -21.47 1.30 -14.46
C ALA A 181 -21.17 0.28 -13.36
N HIS A 182 -20.02 -0.40 -13.46
CA HIS A 182 -19.69 -1.58 -12.67
C HIS A 182 -18.39 -1.45 -11.85
N ALA A 183 -17.68 -0.32 -11.94
CA ALA A 183 -16.38 -0.09 -11.28
C ALA A 183 -16.41 -0.27 -9.75
N PHE A 184 -17.56 -0.03 -9.12
CA PHE A 184 -17.73 -0.09 -7.66
C PHE A 184 -18.66 -1.22 -7.19
N ASP A 185 -18.95 -2.21 -8.04
CA ASP A 185 -19.88 -3.29 -7.69
C ASP A 185 -19.40 -4.10 -6.48
N LEU A 186 -18.09 -4.34 -6.33
CA LEU A 186 -17.56 -5.00 -5.13
C LEU A 186 -17.87 -4.20 -3.85
N HIS A 187 -17.67 -2.89 -3.86
CA HIS A 187 -17.98 -2.02 -2.71
C HIS A 187 -19.48 -1.97 -2.45
N ARG A 188 -20.31 -1.90 -3.49
CA ARG A 188 -21.77 -1.96 -3.36
C ARG A 188 -22.23 -3.26 -2.73
N ASN A 189 -21.75 -4.40 -3.22
CA ASN A 189 -22.08 -5.71 -2.66
C ASN A 189 -21.65 -5.82 -1.19
N LEU A 190 -20.48 -5.29 -0.84
CA LEU A 190 -20.03 -5.25 0.55
C LEU A 190 -21.01 -4.48 1.46
N LEU A 191 -21.53 -3.34 0.98
CA LEU A 191 -22.50 -2.52 1.73
C LEU A 191 -23.89 -3.16 1.79
N GLU A 192 -24.35 -3.76 0.70
CA GLU A 192 -25.69 -4.33 0.57
C GLU A 192 -25.80 -5.74 1.19
N HIS A 193 -24.73 -6.54 1.13
CA HIS A 193 -24.75 -7.98 1.46
C HIS A 193 -23.69 -8.39 2.51
N GLY A 194 -22.76 -7.51 2.86
CA GLY A 194 -21.68 -7.81 3.80
C GLY A 194 -20.53 -8.64 3.21
N SER A 195 -20.52 -8.84 1.89
CA SER A 195 -19.51 -9.59 1.12
C SER A 195 -19.36 -8.97 -0.26
N MET A 196 -18.12 -8.80 -0.74
CA MET A 196 -17.87 -8.21 -2.07
C MET A 196 -18.34 -9.11 -3.24
N LEU A 197 -18.46 -10.43 -3.04
CA LEU A 197 -18.93 -11.38 -4.05
C LEU A 197 -20.42 -11.73 -3.94
N GLY A 198 -21.16 -11.02 -3.07
CA GLY A 198 -22.51 -11.42 -2.64
C GLY A 198 -22.48 -12.41 -1.47
#